data_AF-A0A2V7EUK0-F1
#
_entry.id   AF-A0A2V7EUK0-F1
#
_cell.length_a   1.000
_cell.length_b   1.000
_cell.length_c   1.000
_cell.angle_alpha   90.00
_cell.angle_beta   90.00
_cell.angle_gamma   90.00
#
_symmetry.space_group_name_H-M   'P 1'
#
loop_
_entity.id
_entity.type
_entity.pdbx_description
1 polymer ?
#
loop_
_entity_poly.entity_id
_entity_poly.type
_entity_poly.pdbx_seq_one_letter_code
_entity_poly.pdbx_strand_id
1 'polypeptide(L)'
;MLDARRAVRNGLHVFHREGQSLGIGAVRAAWACATKRAGLHGMLVHDLRRTAARDFCRAGVSEGEIMKLCGWRTRSMFDRYDIIDEADLAAAVAKRFANGKQGQTLSLPRSLRIL
;
A
#
# COMPACT_ATOMS: atom_id res chain seq x y z
N MET A 1 -2.31 -0.60 -27.56
CA MET A 1 -2.85 -1.91 -27.12
C MET A 1 -4.07 -1.78 -26.19
N LEU A 2 -4.11 -0.81 -25.26
CA LEU A 2 -5.26 -0.61 -24.36
C LEU A 2 -6.45 0.09 -25.03
N ASP A 3 -6.22 1.05 -25.92
CA ASP A 3 -7.31 1.76 -26.61
C ASP A 3 -8.08 0.86 -27.59
N ALA A 4 -7.36 -0.03 -28.29
CA ALA A 4 -7.98 -1.08 -29.10
C ALA A 4 -8.86 -2.02 -28.26
N ARG A 5 -8.42 -2.39 -27.04
CA ARG A 5 -9.25 -3.19 -26.10
C ARG A 5 -10.46 -2.42 -25.59
N ARG A 6 -10.38 -1.08 -25.46
CA ARG A 6 -11.53 -0.24 -25.12
C ARG A 6 -12.52 -0.15 -26.27
N ALA A 7 -12.05 -0.01 -27.51
CA ALA A 7 -12.88 0.10 -28.70
C ALA A 7 -13.70 -1.17 -28.99
N VAL A 8 -13.18 -2.34 -28.65
CA VAL A 8 -13.85 -3.64 -28.84
C VAL A 8 -14.83 -3.97 -27.69
N ARG A 9 -14.88 -3.15 -26.64
CA ARG A 9 -15.64 -3.46 -25.43
C ARG A 9 -17.13 -3.15 -25.58
N ASN A 10 -17.88 -4.10 -26.12
CA ASN A 10 -19.35 -4.06 -26.12
C ASN A 10 -19.90 -4.63 -24.82
N GLY A 11 -20.44 -3.79 -23.94
CA GLY A 11 -21.08 -4.21 -22.70
C GLY A 11 -21.39 -3.06 -21.76
N LEU A 12 -22.24 -3.30 -20.76
CA LEU A 12 -22.65 -2.29 -19.78
C LEU A 12 -21.41 -1.72 -19.06
N HIS A 13 -21.31 -0.40 -19.01
CA HIS A 13 -20.27 0.29 -18.28
C HIS A 13 -20.65 0.32 -16.79
N VAL A 14 -19.74 -0.06 -15.89
CA VAL A 14 -19.97 0.03 -14.44
C VAL A 14 -20.10 1.50 -13.99
N PHE A 15 -19.23 2.36 -14.52
CA PHE A 15 -19.29 3.81 -14.29
C PHE A 15 -19.68 4.51 -15.58
N HIS A 16 -20.87 5.09 -15.59
CA HIS A 16 -21.47 5.68 -16.77
C HIS A 16 -22.44 6.81 -16.42
N ARG A 17 -22.76 7.63 -17.41
CA ARG A 17 -23.87 8.58 -17.38
C ARG A 17 -24.74 8.28 -18.60
N GLU A 18 -26.00 7.96 -18.39
CA GLU A 18 -26.97 7.70 -19.48
C GLU A 18 -26.45 6.63 -20.48
N GLY A 19 -25.99 5.50 -19.95
CA GLY A 19 -25.36 4.42 -20.73
C GLY A 19 -23.98 4.71 -21.33
N GLN A 20 -23.52 5.97 -21.35
CA GLN A 20 -22.23 6.36 -21.91
C GLN A 20 -21.11 6.29 -20.87
N SER A 21 -19.96 5.74 -21.25
CA SER A 21 -18.79 5.66 -20.36
C SER A 21 -18.31 7.05 -19.94
N LEU A 22 -17.87 7.17 -18.68
CA LEU A 22 -17.26 8.42 -18.22
C LEU A 22 -15.88 8.61 -18.86
N GLY A 23 -15.67 9.79 -19.46
CA GLY A 23 -14.36 10.21 -19.96
C GLY A 23 -13.35 10.45 -18.81
N ILE A 24 -12.05 10.30 -19.10
CA ILE A 24 -10.99 10.52 -18.10
C ILE A 24 -11.02 11.92 -17.49
N GLY A 25 -11.40 12.94 -18.27
CA GLY A 25 -11.56 14.31 -17.81
C GLY A 25 -12.65 14.44 -16.73
N ALA A 26 -13.80 13.78 -16.93
CA ALA A 26 -14.90 13.78 -15.96
C ALA A 26 -14.49 13.10 -14.64
N VAL A 27 -13.76 11.98 -14.73
CA VAL A 27 -13.24 11.28 -13.54
C VAL A 27 -12.23 12.15 -12.78
N ARG A 28 -11.31 12.81 -13.49
CA ARG A 28 -10.33 13.73 -12.88
C ARG A 28 -10.99 14.93 -12.21
N ALA A 29 -12.00 15.53 -12.84
CA ALA A 29 -12.76 16.64 -12.27
C ALA A 29 -13.52 16.20 -11.00
N ALA A 30 -14.20 15.05 -11.06
CA ALA A 30 -14.88 14.49 -9.89
C ALA A 30 -13.90 14.20 -8.74
N TRP A 31 -12.72 13.66 -9.05
CA TRP A 31 -11.67 13.44 -8.07
C TRP A 31 -11.17 14.74 -7.44
N ALA A 32 -10.88 15.77 -8.24
CA ALA A 32 -10.44 17.07 -7.74
C ALA A 32 -11.47 17.72 -6.80
N CYS A 33 -12.77 17.60 -7.12
CA CYS A 33 -13.85 18.04 -6.24
C CYS A 33 -13.90 17.22 -4.94
N ALA A 34 -13.74 15.91 -5.03
CA ALA A 34 -13.75 15.02 -3.86
C ALA A 34 -12.57 15.32 -2.92
N THR A 35 -11.35 15.46 -3.44
CA THR A 35 -10.16 15.77 -2.65
C THR A 35 -10.23 17.15 -2.03
N LYS A 36 -10.76 18.15 -2.75
CA LYS A 36 -11.02 19.48 -2.19
C LYS A 36 -11.98 19.42 -1.00
N ARG A 37 -13.09 18.68 -1.12
CA ARG A 37 -14.08 18.52 -0.04
C ARG A 37 -13.51 17.79 1.17
N ALA A 38 -12.60 16.84 0.95
CA ALA A 38 -11.92 16.10 2.01
C ALA A 38 -10.73 16.86 2.64
N GLY A 39 -10.40 18.07 2.18
CA GLY A 39 -9.22 18.82 2.64
C GLY A 39 -7.88 18.27 2.13
N LEU A 40 -7.89 17.36 1.16
CA LEU A 40 -6.71 16.67 0.61
C LEU A 40 -6.32 17.23 -0.77
N HIS A 41 -6.35 18.55 -0.92
CA HIS A 41 -6.12 19.20 -2.21
C HIS A 41 -4.77 18.77 -2.83
N GLY A 42 -4.77 18.47 -4.13
CA GLY A 42 -3.58 18.02 -4.86
C GLY A 42 -3.30 16.52 -4.81
N MET A 43 -4.02 15.74 -4.00
CA MET A 43 -3.86 14.28 -3.97
C MET A 43 -4.19 13.66 -5.34
N LEU A 44 -3.30 12.80 -5.85
CA LEU A 44 -3.51 12.10 -7.11
C LEU A 44 -4.24 10.78 -6.86
N VAL A 45 -5.08 10.34 -7.81
CA VAL A 45 -5.70 9.00 -7.74
C VAL A 45 -4.66 7.89 -7.58
N HIS A 46 -3.48 8.08 -8.17
CA HIS A 46 -2.38 7.12 -8.05
C HIS A 46 -1.78 7.02 -6.64
N ASP A 47 -1.95 8.03 -5.77
CA ASP A 47 -1.51 7.95 -4.38
C ASP A 47 -2.33 6.94 -3.56
N LEU A 48 -3.55 6.62 -4.00
CA LEU A 48 -4.34 5.54 -3.39
C LEU A 48 -3.64 4.18 -3.50
N ARG A 49 -2.85 3.95 -4.56
CA ARG A 49 -2.10 2.69 -4.71
C ARG A 49 -0.98 2.56 -3.68
N ARG A 50 -0.34 3.68 -3.30
CA ARG A 50 0.66 3.73 -2.21
C ARG A 50 0.00 3.47 -0.86
N THR A 51 -1.19 4.02 -0.66
CA THR A 51 -1.96 3.82 0.57
C THR A 51 -2.39 2.36 0.70
N ALA A 52 -2.92 1.76 -0.37
CA ALA A 52 -3.31 0.36 -0.38
C ALA A 52 -2.14 -0.59 -0.06
N ALA A 53 -0.95 -0.38 -0.65
CA ALA A 53 0.23 -1.21 -0.36
C ALA A 53 0.53 -1.21 1.16
N ARG A 54 0.70 -0.02 1.73
CA ARG A 54 1.09 0.17 3.13
C ARG A 54 0.03 -0.33 4.10
N ASP A 55 -1.25 -0.05 3.83
CA ASP A 55 -2.35 -0.46 4.71
C ASP A 55 -2.45 -1.99 4.79
N PHE A 56 -2.30 -2.69 3.66
CA PHE A 56 -2.29 -4.15 3.67
C PHE A 56 -1.05 -4.74 4.34
N CYS A 57 0.13 -4.17 4.12
CA CYS A 57 1.36 -4.58 4.81
C CYS A 57 1.21 -4.44 6.33
N ARG A 58 0.68 -3.30 6.79
CA ARG A 58 0.42 -3.03 8.21
C ARG A 58 -0.64 -3.94 8.80
N ALA A 59 -1.65 -4.31 8.02
CA ALA A 59 -2.62 -5.34 8.38
C ALA A 59 -2.03 -6.76 8.44
N GLY A 60 -0.78 -6.96 7.99
CA GLY A 60 -0.09 -8.24 8.02
C GLY A 60 -0.49 -9.20 6.90
N VAL A 61 -1.11 -8.70 5.82
CA VAL A 61 -1.42 -9.50 4.63
C VAL A 61 -0.13 -9.84 3.90
N SER A 62 -0.01 -11.05 3.35
CA SER A 62 1.21 -11.44 2.66
C SER A 62 1.37 -10.68 1.34
N GLU A 63 2.60 -10.30 1.00
CA GLU A 63 2.90 -9.50 -0.19
C GLU A 63 2.36 -10.13 -1.48
N GLY A 64 2.40 -11.47 -1.58
CA GLY A 64 1.86 -12.21 -2.72
C GLY A 64 0.33 -12.09 -2.85
N GLU A 65 -0.40 -12.02 -1.75
CA GLU A 65 -1.84 -11.75 -1.74
C GLU A 65 -2.12 -10.29 -2.13
N ILE A 66 -1.35 -9.34 -1.58
CA ILE A 66 -1.48 -7.92 -1.92
C ILE A 66 -1.26 -7.71 -3.41
N MET A 67 -0.21 -8.31 -3.98
CA MET A 67 0.07 -8.24 -5.42
C MET A 67 -1.08 -8.76 -6.27
N LYS A 68 -1.71 -9.88 -5.88
CA LYS A 68 -2.88 -10.43 -6.57
C LYS A 68 -4.09 -9.49 -6.46
N LEU A 69 -4.39 -8.97 -5.27
CA LEU A 69 -5.52 -8.06 -5.02
C LEU A 69 -5.36 -6.74 -5.79
N CYS A 70 -4.17 -6.15 -5.76
CA CYS A 70 -3.89 -4.86 -6.39
C CYS A 70 -3.57 -4.97 -7.90
N GLY A 71 -3.47 -6.18 -8.44
CA GLY A 71 -3.14 -6.44 -9.84
C GLY A 71 -1.70 -6.10 -10.20
N TRP A 72 -0.76 -6.21 -9.26
CA TRP A 72 0.66 -6.00 -9.50
C TRP A 72 1.32 -7.29 -9.97
N ARG A 73 1.72 -7.33 -11.23
CA ARG A 73 2.35 -8.53 -11.82
C ARG A 73 3.81 -8.71 -11.39
N THR A 74 4.56 -7.62 -11.25
CA THR A 74 5.99 -7.67 -10.95
C THR A 74 6.27 -7.18 -9.54
N ARG A 75 7.32 -7.74 -8.92
CA ARG A 75 7.75 -7.31 -7.59
C ARG A 75 8.16 -5.83 -7.57
N SER A 76 8.83 -5.37 -8.62
CA SER A 76 9.18 -3.96 -8.81
C SER A 76 7.99 -2.99 -8.79
N MET A 77 6.78 -3.43 -9.16
CA MET A 77 5.58 -2.60 -9.05
C MET A 77 5.12 -2.49 -7.59
N PHE A 78 5.23 -3.57 -6.82
CA PHE A 78 4.90 -3.57 -5.39
C PHE A 78 5.89 -2.68 -4.62
N ASP A 79 7.20 -2.89 -4.81
CA ASP A 79 8.24 -2.13 -4.09
C ASP A 79 8.17 -0.61 -4.36
N ARG A 80 7.65 -0.18 -5.52
CA ARG A 80 7.44 1.24 -5.83
C ARG A 80 6.36 1.88 -4.93
N TYR A 81 5.40 1.10 -4.49
CA TYR A 81 4.26 1.58 -3.71
C TYR A 81 4.38 1.28 -2.22
N ASP A 82 5.09 0.22 -1.83
CA ASP A 82 5.43 -0.11 -0.45
C ASP A 82 6.67 0.67 0.02
N ILE A 83 6.48 1.97 0.26
CA ILE A 83 7.53 2.82 0.81
C ILE A 83 7.59 2.57 2.32
N ILE A 84 8.62 1.85 2.76
CA ILE A 84 8.91 1.57 4.17
C ILE A 84 9.60 2.79 4.78
N ASP A 85 9.07 3.31 5.89
CA ASP A 85 9.69 4.38 6.68
C ASP A 85 10.33 3.86 7.98
N GLU A 86 11.03 4.73 8.71
CA GLU A 86 11.68 4.38 9.98
C GLU A 86 10.69 3.92 11.06
N ALA A 87 9.47 4.46 11.04
CA ALA A 87 8.43 4.08 11.99
C ALA A 87 7.91 2.67 11.70
N ASP A 88 7.77 2.30 10.43
CA ASP A 88 7.41 0.94 10.00
C ASP A 88 8.48 -0.07 10.46
N LEU A 89 9.78 0.26 10.35
CA LEU A 89 10.87 -0.57 10.85
C LEU A 89 10.82 -0.72 12.38
N ALA A 90 10.64 0.39 13.11
CA ALA A 90 10.52 0.37 14.56
C ALA A 90 9.33 -0.48 15.02
N ALA A 91 8.18 -0.37 14.35
CA ALA A 91 7.00 -1.18 14.61
C ALA A 91 7.24 -2.67 14.34
N ALA A 92 7.95 -3.00 13.25
CA ALA A 92 8.30 -4.38 12.93
C ALA A 92 9.23 -5.00 13.99
N VAL A 93 10.24 -4.26 14.44
CA VAL A 93 11.14 -4.65 15.54
C VAL A 93 10.33 -4.84 16.82
N ALA A 94 9.52 -3.86 17.21
CA ALA A 94 8.66 -3.97 18.39
C ALA A 94 7.75 -5.20 18.33
N LYS A 95 7.08 -5.45 17.20
CA LYS A 95 6.23 -6.64 17.00
C LYS A 95 7.02 -7.95 17.13
N ARG A 96 8.25 -8.01 16.63
CA ARG A 96 9.11 -9.21 16.70
C ARG A 96 9.57 -9.53 18.13
N PHE A 97 9.83 -8.50 18.92
CA PHE A 97 10.42 -8.63 20.27
C PHE A 97 9.42 -8.47 21.41
N ALA A 98 8.22 -7.93 21.18
CA ALA A 98 7.16 -7.83 22.19
C ALA A 98 6.67 -9.20 22.71
N ASN A 99 6.79 -10.26 21.89
CA ASN A 99 6.51 -11.64 22.29
C ASN A 99 7.78 -12.42 22.72
N GLY A 100 8.94 -11.76 22.75
CA GLY A 100 10.16 -12.34 23.29
C GLY A 100 10.12 -12.33 24.81
N LYS A 101 10.18 -13.52 25.43
CA LYS A 101 10.32 -13.69 26.88
C LYS A 101 11.27 -12.65 27.48
N GLN A 102 10.86 -12.09 28.62
CA GLN A 102 11.66 -11.19 29.45
C GLN A 102 13.11 -11.69 29.57
N GLY A 103 14.03 -10.73 29.55
CA GLY A 103 15.45 -10.90 29.27
C GLY A 103 16.10 -12.11 29.91
N GLN A 104 16.85 -12.86 29.09
CA GLN A 104 18.07 -13.45 29.63
C GLN A 104 19.07 -12.30 29.76
N THR A 105 19.11 -11.69 30.94
CA THR A 105 20.30 -10.98 31.39
C THR A 105 21.46 -11.96 31.22
N LEU A 106 22.33 -11.72 30.25
CA LEU A 106 23.62 -12.39 30.16
C LEU A 106 24.42 -11.98 31.40
N SER A 107 24.21 -12.69 32.51
CA SER A 107 25.06 -12.64 33.68
C SER A 107 26.40 -13.21 33.26
N LEU A 108 27.35 -12.33 32.90
CA LEU A 108 28.73 -12.74 32.72
C LEU A 108 29.23 -13.38 34.02
N PRO A 109 29.80 -14.59 33.99
CA PRO A 109 30.33 -15.22 35.18
C PRO A 109 31.45 -14.37 35.78
N ARG A 110 31.42 -14.21 37.10
CA ARG A 110 32.35 -13.41 37.92
C ARG A 110 33.81 -13.92 37.93
N SER A 111 34.20 -14.82 37.03
CA SER A 111 35.50 -15.49 37.05
C SER A 111 36.59 -14.80 36.20
N LEU A 112 36.39 -13.57 35.72
CA LEU A 112 37.48 -12.72 35.22
C LEU A 112 37.66 -11.48 36.11
N ARG A 113 38.07 -11.73 37.36
CA ARG A 113 39.04 -10.86 38.06
C ARG A 113 40.33 -11.66 38.12
N ILE A 114 41.18 -11.50 37.11
CA ILE A 114 42.60 -11.80 37.24
C ILE A 114 43.27 -10.48 37.62
N LEU A 115 44.19 -10.61 38.58
CA LEU A 115 44.99 -9.59 39.26
C LEU A 115 45.52 -8.48 38.35
#